data_AF-A0A7X7RIF1-F1
#
_entry.id   AF-A0A7X7RIF1-F1
#
_cell.length_a   1.000
_cell.length_b   1.000
_cell.length_c   1.000
_cell.angle_alpha   90.00
_cell.angle_beta   90.00
_cell.angle_gamma   90.00
#
_symmetry.space_group_name_H-M   'P 1'
#
loop_
_entity.id
_entity.type
_entity.pdbx_description
1 polymer ?
#
loop_
_entity_poly.entity_id
_entity_poly.type
_entity_poly.pdbx_seq_one_letter_code
_entity_poly.pdbx_strand_id
1 'polypeptide(L)'
;MTTDRLQNAGCRGRRRRLLGLGAAGLLAGLTAASQAGDFVLIDAAGQGHGPYPLAQESVILGGAFTVAPRGSSATFHATADNRSWGPCFFTNQAALRVGGQAYEVLLTTPDFDAAYAAGADTRHLAQVVAEAVTNAEARAGIERIEAAKAGHAGFRNTREVAAALASLAKRAAEEEAMKAAGKVKFEGQWLDAKTAAQRLAEQEAARMRAQGFVQEDGEWMSVEAAREHRLEKTRAAARQAAEDRRQFEQNKCRRCNGTGTIYFEIRPAPFAAGPRGASKPPDLRIEKPGLPPRDTKYAIERDACPDCRGTGRRQ
;
A
#
# COMPACT_ATOMS: atom_id res chain seq x y z
N MET A 1 -26.35 -30.90 -88.68
CA MET A 1 -25.62 -31.97 -87.98
C MET A 1 -24.30 -31.39 -87.51
N THR A 2 -24.14 -31.30 -86.19
CA THR A 2 -22.99 -30.72 -85.51
C THR A 2 -21.88 -31.78 -85.39
N THR A 3 -20.78 -31.54 -86.10
CA THR A 3 -19.43 -32.01 -85.75
C THR A 3 -18.65 -30.73 -85.41
N ASP A 4 -18.42 -30.41 -84.15
CA ASP A 4 -17.42 -31.03 -83.29
C ASP A 4 -16.01 -30.80 -83.85
N ARG A 5 -15.23 -29.99 -83.10
CA ARG A 5 -13.78 -30.04 -82.87
C ARG A 5 -13.12 -28.67 -82.90
N LEU A 6 -12.72 -28.19 -81.71
CA LEU A 6 -11.35 -28.27 -81.16
C LEU A 6 -10.50 -27.12 -81.76
N GLN A 7 -9.64 -26.41 -81.07
CA GLN A 7 -8.78 -26.74 -79.94
C GLN A 7 -8.01 -25.44 -79.68
N ASN A 8 -7.70 -25.13 -78.43
CA ASN A 8 -6.30 -25.11 -78.01
C ASN A 8 -6.26 -24.83 -76.50
N ALA A 9 -5.94 -25.81 -75.67
CA ALA A 9 -4.67 -26.54 -75.56
C ALA A 9 -3.79 -25.89 -74.48
N GLY A 10 -3.47 -26.73 -73.50
CA GLY A 10 -2.70 -26.45 -72.29
C GLY A 10 -3.00 -27.57 -71.29
N CYS A 11 -2.94 -28.84 -71.69
CA CYS A 11 -1.73 -29.65 -71.84
C CYS A 11 -0.98 -29.89 -70.53
N ARG A 12 -0.99 -31.19 -70.14
CA ARG A 12 -0.06 -31.93 -69.26
C ARG A 12 -0.37 -31.84 -67.75
N GLY A 13 -0.70 -32.90 -67.02
CA GLY A 13 -0.64 -34.35 -67.28
C GLY A 13 0.40 -35.04 -66.37
N ARG A 14 -0.07 -35.73 -65.31
CA ARG A 14 0.48 -36.96 -64.69
C ARG A 14 -0.36 -37.28 -63.44
N ARG A 15 -1.29 -38.23 -63.50
CA ARG A 15 -1.17 -39.71 -63.38
C ARG A 15 -1.34 -40.23 -61.94
N ARG A 16 -2.48 -40.92 -61.75
CA ARG A 16 -2.74 -42.12 -60.91
C ARG A 16 -2.66 -41.96 -59.37
N ARG A 17 -3.53 -42.56 -58.55
CA ARG A 17 -4.77 -43.35 -58.70
C ARG A 17 -5.28 -43.63 -57.26
N LEU A 18 -6.59 -43.64 -57.11
CA LEU A 18 -7.40 -44.56 -56.27
C LEU A 18 -7.47 -44.40 -54.74
N LEU A 19 -8.74 -44.27 -54.34
CA LEU A 19 -9.41 -44.86 -53.17
C LEU A 19 -9.19 -44.23 -51.79
N GLY A 20 -10.22 -43.49 -51.39
CA GLY A 20 -10.51 -43.06 -50.01
C GLY A 20 -11.97 -42.62 -49.86
N LEU A 21 -12.90 -43.31 -50.53
CA LEU A 21 -14.32 -43.30 -50.13
C LEU A 21 -14.39 -44.01 -48.78
N GLY A 22 -14.42 -43.25 -47.69
CA GLY A 22 -14.51 -43.80 -46.34
C GLY A 22 -13.87 -42.92 -45.28
N ALA A 23 -14.49 -41.77 -44.99
CA ALA A 23 -14.32 -41.05 -43.71
C ALA A 23 -15.25 -39.82 -43.62
N ALA A 24 -15.48 -39.11 -44.73
CA ALA A 24 -16.20 -37.83 -44.68
C ALA A 24 -17.73 -37.96 -44.57
N GLY A 25 -18.31 -39.08 -45.03
CA GLY A 25 -19.75 -39.36 -44.91
C GLY A 25 -20.17 -40.06 -43.60
N LEU A 26 -19.22 -40.56 -42.82
CA LEU A 26 -19.46 -41.26 -41.55
C LEU A 26 -19.22 -40.36 -40.33
N LEU A 27 -18.48 -39.26 -40.46
CA LEU A 27 -18.28 -38.28 -39.38
C LEU A 27 -19.40 -37.24 -39.27
N ALA A 28 -20.23 -37.06 -40.31
CA ALA A 28 -21.47 -36.27 -40.22
C ALA A 28 -22.65 -37.08 -39.64
N GLY A 29 -22.53 -38.40 -39.55
CA GLY A 29 -23.51 -39.31 -38.94
C GLY A 29 -23.21 -39.73 -37.50
N LEU A 30 -22.08 -39.28 -36.93
CA LEU A 30 -21.62 -39.64 -35.58
C LEU A 30 -21.64 -38.48 -34.56
N THR A 31 -22.18 -37.32 -34.91
CA THR A 31 -22.50 -36.23 -33.94
C THR A 31 -23.98 -36.11 -33.61
N ALA A 32 -24.82 -36.97 -34.19
CA ALA A 32 -26.27 -37.03 -33.95
C ALA A 32 -26.74 -38.36 -33.32
N ALA A 33 -25.80 -39.23 -32.91
CA ALA A 33 -26.12 -40.45 -32.18
C ALA A 33 -25.83 -40.25 -30.68
N SER A 34 -26.92 -40.12 -29.91
CA SER A 34 -27.01 -40.14 -28.44
C SER A 34 -26.52 -38.91 -27.66
N GLN A 35 -27.13 -37.74 -27.90
CA GLN A 35 -27.40 -36.78 -26.81
C GLN A 35 -28.72 -37.13 -26.09
N ALA A 36 -28.94 -38.41 -25.79
CA ALA A 36 -30.09 -38.82 -24.98
C ALA A 36 -29.79 -38.53 -23.50
N GLY A 37 -29.63 -37.24 -23.18
CA GLY A 37 -29.72 -36.75 -21.83
C GLY A 37 -31.18 -36.61 -21.46
N ASP A 38 -31.55 -36.90 -20.22
CA ASP A 38 -32.83 -36.43 -19.71
C ASP A 38 -32.62 -35.18 -18.84
N PHE A 39 -33.69 -34.42 -18.67
CA PHE A 39 -33.73 -33.31 -17.73
C PHE A 39 -34.99 -33.34 -16.89
N VAL A 40 -34.89 -32.83 -15.66
CA VAL A 40 -36.00 -32.65 -14.72
C VAL A 40 -36.23 -31.15 -14.52
N LEU A 41 -37.49 -30.74 -14.43
CA LEU A 41 -37.87 -29.38 -14.05
C LEU A 41 -38.35 -29.39 -12.60
N ILE A 42 -37.73 -28.62 -11.72
CA ILE A 42 -38.15 -28.46 -10.32
C ILE A 42 -38.92 -27.15 -10.21
N ASP A 43 -40.15 -27.19 -9.71
CA ASP A 43 -40.94 -25.99 -9.46
C ASP A 43 -40.56 -25.27 -8.16
N ALA A 44 -41.18 -24.12 -7.91
CA ALA A 44 -40.93 -23.31 -6.71
C ALA A 44 -41.30 -24.02 -5.39
N ALA A 45 -42.12 -25.07 -5.43
CA ALA A 45 -42.46 -25.90 -4.26
C ALA A 45 -41.46 -27.05 -4.05
N GLY A 46 -40.47 -27.20 -4.93
CA GLY A 46 -39.49 -28.28 -4.89
C GLY A 46 -39.98 -29.59 -5.50
N GLN A 47 -41.13 -29.60 -6.18
CA GLN A 47 -41.64 -30.78 -6.87
C GLN A 47 -40.98 -30.91 -8.25
N GLY A 48 -40.41 -32.10 -8.51
CA GLY A 48 -39.78 -32.44 -9.79
C GLY A 48 -40.79 -32.94 -10.83
N HIS A 49 -40.64 -32.46 -12.06
CA HIS A 49 -41.42 -32.82 -13.24
C HIS A 49 -40.48 -33.39 -14.31
N GLY A 50 -40.77 -34.60 -14.81
CA GLY A 50 -39.88 -35.34 -15.72
C GLY A 50 -39.56 -36.73 -15.18
N PRO A 51 -38.47 -37.39 -15.64
CA PRO A 51 -37.48 -36.91 -16.60
C PRO A 51 -38.04 -36.72 -18.01
N TYR A 52 -37.55 -35.69 -18.71
CA TYR A 52 -37.88 -35.38 -20.09
C TYR A 52 -36.67 -35.62 -21.00
N PRO A 53 -36.85 -36.27 -22.15
CA PRO A 53 -35.76 -36.49 -23.09
C PRO A 53 -35.29 -35.16 -23.68
N LEU A 54 -33.97 -35.00 -23.84
CA LEU A 54 -33.34 -33.90 -24.57
C LEU A 54 -33.39 -34.15 -26.08
N ALA A 55 -34.59 -34.43 -26.61
CA ALA A 55 -34.82 -34.69 -28.03
C ALA A 55 -35.66 -33.60 -28.68
N GLN A 56 -35.54 -33.46 -30.00
CA GLN A 56 -36.35 -32.53 -30.77
C GLN A 56 -37.84 -32.87 -30.64
N GLU A 57 -38.67 -31.84 -30.40
CA GLU A 57 -40.12 -31.94 -30.21
C GLU A 57 -40.55 -32.75 -28.99
N SER A 58 -39.67 -32.90 -28.00
CA SER A 58 -40.01 -33.57 -26.73
C SER A 58 -41.11 -32.81 -26.00
N VAL A 59 -42.15 -33.54 -25.60
CA VAL A 59 -43.32 -33.01 -24.90
C VAL A 59 -43.09 -33.02 -23.39
N ILE A 60 -43.34 -31.89 -22.73
CA ILE A 60 -43.09 -31.71 -21.31
C ILE A 60 -44.30 -31.13 -20.57
N LEU A 61 -44.26 -31.17 -19.23
CA LEU A 61 -45.29 -30.62 -18.34
C LEU A 61 -46.72 -31.02 -18.74
N GLY A 62 -46.92 -32.34 -18.89
CA GLY A 62 -48.23 -32.91 -19.19
C GLY A 62 -48.78 -32.59 -20.59
N GLY A 63 -47.95 -32.15 -21.54
CA GLY A 63 -48.41 -31.81 -22.90
C GLY A 63 -48.48 -30.32 -23.20
N ALA A 64 -48.25 -29.46 -22.20
CA ALA A 64 -48.41 -28.02 -22.36
C ALA A 64 -47.30 -27.38 -23.21
N PHE A 65 -46.11 -27.99 -23.26
CA PHE A 65 -44.98 -27.45 -24.00
C PHE A 65 -44.20 -28.51 -24.78
N THR A 66 -43.58 -28.09 -25.87
CA THR A 66 -42.59 -28.85 -26.64
C THR A 66 -41.21 -28.21 -26.54
N VAL A 67 -40.16 -29.01 -26.72
CA VAL A 67 -38.76 -28.57 -26.58
C VAL A 67 -38.02 -28.75 -27.90
N ALA A 68 -37.31 -27.71 -28.32
CA ALA A 68 -36.42 -27.71 -29.46
C ALA A 68 -34.97 -27.49 -28.97
N PRO A 69 -34.21 -28.57 -28.70
CA PRO A 69 -32.81 -28.48 -28.28
C PRO A 69 -31.90 -28.08 -29.46
N ARG A 70 -30.88 -27.29 -29.13
CA ARG A 70 -29.81 -26.84 -30.04
C ARG A 70 -28.50 -26.76 -29.26
N GLY A 71 -27.69 -27.82 -29.36
CA GLY A 71 -26.46 -27.95 -28.58
C GLY A 71 -26.77 -27.95 -27.08
N SER A 72 -26.13 -27.07 -26.31
CA SER A 72 -26.33 -26.93 -24.86
C SER A 72 -27.49 -26.01 -24.46
N SER A 73 -28.41 -25.69 -25.38
CA SER A 73 -29.56 -24.83 -25.14
C SER A 73 -30.84 -25.41 -25.71
N ALA A 74 -32.01 -24.96 -25.28
CA ALA A 74 -33.29 -25.25 -25.91
C ALA A 74 -34.20 -24.03 -26.00
N THR A 75 -35.10 -24.09 -26.97
CA THR A 75 -36.29 -23.23 -27.02
C THR A 75 -37.51 -24.06 -26.65
N PHE A 76 -38.35 -23.52 -25.78
CA PHE A 76 -39.60 -24.14 -25.33
C PHE A 76 -40.76 -23.48 -26.07
N HIS A 77 -41.71 -24.26 -26.55
CA HIS A 77 -42.88 -23.79 -27.28
C HIS A 77 -44.15 -24.24 -26.58
N ALA A 78 -45.12 -23.35 -26.40
CA ALA A 78 -46.44 -23.75 -25.93
C ALA A 78 -47.16 -24.53 -27.03
N THR A 79 -47.74 -25.67 -26.69
CA THR A 79 -48.46 -26.50 -27.67
C THR A 79 -49.76 -25.84 -28.14
N ALA A 80 -50.37 -24.99 -27.30
CA ALA A 80 -51.63 -24.34 -27.60
C ALA A 80 -51.53 -23.20 -28.63
N ASP A 81 -50.48 -22.37 -28.56
CA ASP A 81 -50.36 -21.14 -29.36
C ASP A 81 -48.98 -20.94 -30.01
N ASN A 82 -48.09 -21.94 -29.88
CA ASN A 82 -46.72 -21.93 -30.39
C ASN A 82 -45.85 -20.75 -29.88
N ARG A 83 -46.25 -20.11 -28.77
CA ARG A 83 -45.45 -19.09 -28.13
C ARG A 83 -44.13 -19.68 -27.64
N SER A 84 -43.03 -18.97 -27.84
CA SER A 84 -41.69 -19.47 -27.54
C SER A 84 -41.02 -18.80 -26.34
N TRP A 85 -40.22 -19.57 -25.62
CA TRP A 85 -39.34 -19.14 -24.53
C TRP A 85 -37.94 -19.72 -24.76
N GLY A 86 -36.93 -18.86 -24.91
CA GLY A 86 -35.54 -19.29 -25.11
C GLY A 86 -34.73 -18.37 -26.03
N PRO A 87 -33.48 -18.73 -26.34
CA PRO A 87 -32.80 -19.97 -25.94
C PRO A 87 -32.46 -19.98 -24.44
N CYS A 88 -32.76 -21.08 -23.77
CA CYS A 88 -32.38 -21.33 -22.39
C CYS A 88 -31.24 -22.35 -22.37
N PHE A 89 -30.15 -22.03 -21.68
CA PHE A 89 -29.03 -22.95 -21.55
C PHE A 89 -29.33 -24.00 -20.48
N PHE A 90 -29.06 -25.25 -20.81
CA PHE A 90 -29.18 -26.36 -19.86
C PHE A 90 -28.00 -26.34 -18.91
N THR A 91 -28.14 -25.59 -17.83
CA THR A 91 -27.21 -25.56 -16.69
C THR A 91 -28.01 -25.82 -15.42
N ASN A 92 -27.54 -26.69 -14.52
CA ASN A 92 -28.17 -26.85 -13.21
C ASN A 92 -28.22 -25.47 -12.51
N GLN A 93 -29.41 -25.06 -12.07
CA GLN A 93 -29.78 -23.72 -11.55
C GLN A 93 -30.20 -22.67 -12.58
N ALA A 94 -30.39 -23.02 -13.86
CA ALA A 94 -31.06 -22.11 -14.80
C ALA A 94 -32.53 -21.94 -14.37
N ALA A 95 -32.92 -20.71 -14.05
CA ALA A 95 -34.31 -20.35 -13.82
C ALA A 95 -35.04 -20.26 -15.18
N LEU A 96 -35.59 -21.38 -15.62
CA LEU A 96 -36.43 -21.46 -16.80
C LEU A 96 -37.80 -20.83 -16.47
N ARG A 97 -38.19 -19.79 -17.20
CA ARG A 97 -39.53 -19.19 -17.08
C ARG A 97 -40.39 -19.57 -18.26
N VAL A 98 -41.37 -20.44 -18.04
CA VAL A 98 -42.32 -20.89 -19.07
C VAL A 98 -43.74 -20.79 -18.52
N GLY A 99 -44.68 -20.26 -19.31
CA GLY A 99 -46.07 -20.12 -18.88
C GLY A 99 -46.28 -19.24 -17.63
N GLY A 100 -45.33 -18.35 -17.31
CA GLY A 100 -45.38 -17.49 -16.11
C GLY A 100 -44.87 -18.15 -14.83
N GLN A 101 -44.50 -19.43 -14.87
CA GLN A 101 -43.90 -20.17 -13.75
C GLN A 101 -42.38 -20.24 -13.92
N ALA A 102 -41.65 -20.28 -12.80
CA ALA A 102 -40.21 -20.46 -12.77
C ALA A 102 -39.87 -21.90 -12.37
N TYR A 103 -38.98 -22.52 -13.14
CA TYR A 103 -38.49 -23.86 -12.91
C TYR A 103 -36.97 -23.86 -12.84
N GLU A 104 -36.40 -24.67 -11.97
CA GLU A 104 -35.00 -25.04 -12.00
C GLU A 104 -34.82 -26.25 -12.93
N VAL A 105 -33.88 -26.17 -13.88
CA VAL A 105 -33.60 -27.27 -14.81
C VAL A 105 -32.43 -28.11 -14.28
N LEU A 106 -32.60 -29.43 -14.16
CA LEU A 106 -31.55 -30.38 -13.79
C LEU A 106 -31.29 -31.40 -14.91
N LEU A 107 -30.05 -31.56 -15.34
CA LEU A 107 -29.63 -32.62 -16.28
C LEU A 107 -29.31 -33.93 -15.53
N THR A 108 -29.62 -35.09 -16.11
CA THR A 108 -29.53 -36.41 -15.43
C THR A 108 -28.44 -37.37 -15.95
N THR A 109 -27.62 -37.01 -16.94
CA THR A 109 -26.61 -37.90 -17.57
C THR A 109 -25.16 -37.67 -17.12
N PRO A 110 -24.21 -38.63 -17.31
CA PRO A 110 -22.81 -38.52 -16.88
C PRO A 110 -21.97 -37.38 -17.49
N ASP A 111 -22.45 -36.73 -18.56
CA ASP A 111 -21.89 -35.44 -19.02
C ASP A 111 -22.19 -34.28 -18.04
N PHE A 112 -23.05 -34.51 -17.05
CA PHE A 112 -23.33 -33.65 -15.91
C PHE A 112 -22.08 -33.34 -15.11
N ASP A 113 -21.25 -34.33 -14.75
CA ASP A 113 -20.11 -34.08 -13.88
C ASP A 113 -19.09 -33.15 -14.56
N ALA A 114 -18.88 -33.32 -15.87
CA ALA A 114 -18.01 -32.47 -16.67
C ALA A 114 -18.61 -31.06 -16.91
N ALA A 115 -19.92 -30.96 -17.18
CA ALA A 115 -20.60 -29.68 -17.37
C ALA A 115 -20.77 -28.89 -16.06
N TYR A 116 -21.00 -29.59 -14.94
CA TYR A 116 -21.07 -29.06 -13.58
C TYR A 116 -19.70 -28.58 -13.12
N ALA A 117 -18.64 -29.37 -13.32
CA ALA A 117 -17.26 -28.94 -13.07
C ALA A 117 -16.92 -27.68 -13.88
N ALA A 118 -17.19 -27.66 -15.19
CA ALA A 118 -16.95 -26.47 -16.03
C ALA A 118 -17.77 -25.24 -15.59
N GLY A 119 -19.01 -25.43 -15.11
CA GLY A 119 -19.85 -24.36 -14.57
C GLY A 119 -19.38 -23.85 -13.20
N ALA A 120 -18.91 -24.75 -12.33
CA ALA A 120 -18.28 -24.40 -11.05
C ALA A 120 -16.99 -23.59 -11.28
N ASP A 121 -16.12 -24.05 -12.18
CA ASP A 121 -14.90 -23.36 -12.60
C ASP A 121 -15.20 -21.94 -13.11
N THR A 122 -16.23 -21.80 -13.94
CA THR A 122 -16.63 -20.52 -14.52
C THR A 122 -17.13 -19.54 -13.46
N ARG A 123 -17.95 -20.00 -12.50
CA ARG A 123 -18.46 -19.16 -11.40
C ARG A 123 -17.35 -18.74 -10.44
N HIS A 124 -16.51 -19.69 -10.05
CA HIS A 124 -15.37 -19.41 -9.19
C HIS A 124 -14.42 -18.40 -9.86
N LEU A 125 -14.17 -18.55 -11.16
CA LEU A 125 -13.34 -17.60 -11.89
C LEU A 125 -13.96 -16.21 -11.99
N ALA A 126 -15.28 -16.10 -12.20
CA ALA A 126 -15.98 -14.82 -12.17
C ALA A 126 -15.84 -14.12 -10.80
N GLN A 127 -15.93 -14.89 -9.71
CA GLN A 127 -15.66 -14.39 -8.36
C GLN A 127 -14.21 -13.93 -8.19
N VAL A 128 -13.24 -14.76 -8.60
CA VAL A 128 -11.81 -14.41 -8.54
C VAL A 128 -11.52 -13.15 -9.34
N VAL A 129 -12.13 -12.97 -10.52
CA VAL A 129 -11.97 -11.76 -11.33
C VAL A 129 -12.56 -10.54 -10.61
N ALA A 130 -13.76 -10.64 -10.05
CA ALA A 130 -14.38 -9.54 -9.31
C ALA A 130 -13.51 -9.09 -8.11
N GLU A 131 -12.97 -10.04 -7.35
CA GLU A 131 -12.07 -9.76 -6.23
C GLU A 131 -10.72 -9.21 -6.70
N ALA A 132 -10.10 -9.83 -7.72
CA ALA A 132 -8.79 -9.47 -8.22
C ALA A 132 -8.73 -8.07 -8.85
N VAL A 133 -9.79 -7.64 -9.55
CA VAL A 133 -9.86 -6.29 -10.13
C VAL A 133 -9.85 -5.20 -9.05
N THR A 134 -10.44 -5.47 -7.88
CA THR A 134 -10.45 -4.55 -6.75
C THR A 134 -9.19 -4.61 -5.87
N ASN A 135 -8.24 -5.49 -6.19
CA ASN A 135 -7.02 -5.63 -5.41
C ASN A 135 -6.21 -4.32 -5.40
N ALA A 136 -5.66 -3.99 -4.23
CA ALA A 136 -4.82 -2.82 -4.02
C ALA A 136 -3.57 -2.83 -4.91
N GLU A 137 -3.02 -4.02 -5.17
CA GLU A 137 -1.88 -4.23 -6.06
C GLU A 137 -2.33 -4.94 -7.34
N ALA A 138 -2.10 -4.29 -8.48
CA ALA A 138 -2.59 -4.83 -9.75
C ALA A 138 -1.89 -6.17 -10.11
N ARG A 139 -0.61 -6.31 -9.76
CA ARG A 139 0.18 -7.52 -10.01
C ARG A 139 -0.30 -8.73 -9.21
N ALA A 140 -0.63 -8.55 -7.93
CA ALA A 140 -1.24 -9.59 -7.11
C ALA A 140 -2.61 -10.04 -7.66
N GLY A 141 -3.39 -9.10 -8.24
CA GLY A 141 -4.63 -9.41 -8.95
C GLY A 141 -4.40 -10.31 -10.18
N ILE A 142 -3.37 -10.00 -10.98
CA ILE A 142 -2.98 -10.81 -12.16
C ILE A 142 -2.61 -12.23 -11.73
N GLU A 143 -1.75 -12.37 -10.73
CA GLU A 143 -1.27 -13.68 -10.24
C GLU A 143 -2.44 -14.55 -9.73
N ARG A 144 -3.42 -13.96 -9.04
CA ARG A 144 -4.64 -14.69 -8.60
C ARG A 144 -5.46 -15.20 -9.76
N ILE A 145 -5.66 -14.37 -10.80
CA ILE A 145 -6.40 -14.80 -12.00
C ILE A 145 -5.62 -15.89 -12.74
N GLU A 146 -4.31 -15.75 -12.92
CA GLU A 146 -3.48 -16.74 -13.61
C GLU A 146 -3.42 -18.08 -12.88
N ALA A 147 -3.28 -18.06 -11.55
CA ALA A 147 -3.34 -19.26 -10.72
C ALA A 147 -4.70 -19.96 -10.83
N ALA A 148 -5.80 -19.19 -10.79
CA ALA A 148 -7.13 -19.75 -11.00
C ALA A 148 -7.28 -20.36 -12.41
N LYS A 149 -6.75 -19.71 -13.45
CA LYS A 149 -6.77 -20.26 -14.82
C LYS A 149 -6.06 -21.61 -14.92
N ALA A 150 -4.92 -21.77 -14.25
CA ALA A 150 -4.14 -23.01 -14.28
C ALA A 150 -4.87 -24.19 -13.62
N GLY A 151 -5.75 -23.93 -12.66
CA GLY A 151 -6.53 -24.96 -11.95
C GLY A 151 -7.82 -25.41 -12.64
N HIS A 152 -8.31 -24.69 -13.65
CA HIS A 152 -9.65 -24.88 -14.22
C HIS A 152 -9.61 -25.32 -15.68
N ALA A 153 -9.80 -26.62 -15.93
CA ALA A 153 -9.66 -27.24 -17.26
C ALA A 153 -10.85 -26.93 -18.22
N GLY A 154 -12.00 -26.50 -17.71
CA GLY A 154 -13.26 -26.36 -18.46
C GLY A 154 -13.60 -24.95 -18.99
N PHE A 155 -12.60 -24.08 -19.13
CA PHE A 155 -12.69 -22.61 -19.30
C PHE A 155 -13.78 -22.06 -20.26
N ARG A 156 -14.69 -21.20 -19.78
CA ARG A 156 -15.75 -20.57 -20.61
C ARG A 156 -15.75 -19.02 -20.67
N ASN A 157 -15.17 -18.31 -19.69
CA ASN A 157 -15.14 -16.83 -19.66
C ASN A 157 -13.82 -16.21 -20.21
N THR A 158 -13.39 -16.63 -21.40
CA THR A 158 -12.13 -16.17 -22.01
C THR A 158 -12.06 -14.66 -22.23
N ARG A 159 -13.18 -14.04 -22.65
CA ARG A 159 -13.21 -12.60 -22.96
C ARG A 159 -13.16 -11.72 -21.71
N GLU A 160 -13.94 -12.03 -20.68
CA GLU A 160 -13.96 -11.28 -19.43
C GLU A 160 -12.62 -11.36 -18.70
N VAL A 161 -12.04 -12.56 -18.66
CA VAL A 161 -10.72 -12.78 -18.08
C VAL A 161 -9.64 -12.04 -18.86
N ALA A 162 -9.68 -12.08 -20.20
CA ALA A 162 -8.74 -11.32 -21.03
C ALA A 162 -8.88 -9.80 -20.80
N ALA A 163 -10.11 -9.29 -20.71
CA ALA A 163 -10.36 -7.88 -20.42
C ALA A 163 -9.86 -7.48 -19.02
N ALA A 164 -10.12 -8.32 -18.00
CA ALA A 164 -9.65 -8.08 -16.64
C ALA A 164 -8.11 -8.10 -16.56
N LEU A 165 -7.45 -9.07 -17.18
CA LEU A 165 -5.99 -9.14 -17.26
C LEU A 165 -5.40 -7.95 -18.01
N ALA A 166 -6.00 -7.52 -19.13
CA ALA A 166 -5.54 -6.34 -19.86
C ALA A 166 -5.68 -5.05 -19.03
N SER A 167 -6.80 -4.90 -18.32
CA SER A 167 -7.02 -3.76 -17.41
C SER A 167 -6.02 -3.75 -16.25
N LEU A 168 -5.78 -4.92 -15.62
CA LEU A 168 -4.80 -5.06 -14.54
C LEU A 168 -3.37 -4.87 -15.05
N ALA A 169 -3.03 -5.33 -16.25
CA ALA A 169 -1.72 -5.12 -16.85
C ALA A 169 -1.45 -3.63 -17.12
N LYS A 170 -2.45 -2.90 -17.62
CA LYS A 170 -2.36 -1.45 -17.77
C LYS A 170 -2.13 -0.77 -16.43
N ARG A 171 -2.92 -1.12 -15.41
CA ARG A 171 -2.72 -0.61 -14.05
C ARG A 171 -1.33 -0.95 -13.54
N ALA A 172 -0.88 -2.20 -13.64
CA ALA A 172 0.45 -2.62 -13.18
C ALA A 172 1.57 -1.81 -13.87
N ALA A 173 1.45 -1.54 -15.16
CA ALA A 173 2.39 -0.67 -15.87
C ALA A 173 2.38 0.77 -15.33
N GLU A 174 1.21 1.32 -15.02
CA GLU A 174 1.07 2.62 -14.35
C GLU A 174 1.68 2.60 -12.95
N GLU A 175 1.44 1.55 -12.15
CA GLU A 175 2.01 1.41 -10.80
C GLU A 175 3.54 1.32 -10.84
N GLU A 176 4.11 0.54 -11.76
CA GLU A 176 5.56 0.44 -11.96
C GLU A 176 6.16 1.76 -12.48
N ALA A 177 5.46 2.47 -13.38
CA ALA A 177 5.90 3.80 -13.83
C ALA A 177 5.92 4.81 -12.67
N MET A 178 4.93 4.77 -11.78
CA MET A 178 4.87 5.64 -10.60
C MET A 178 5.95 5.29 -9.58
N LYS A 179 6.23 4.00 -9.36
CA LYS A 179 7.38 3.56 -8.54
C LYS A 179 8.71 4.00 -9.14
N ALA A 180 8.88 3.86 -10.46
CA ALA A 180 10.08 4.33 -11.17
C ALA A 180 10.27 5.85 -11.07
N ALA A 181 9.17 6.61 -10.98
CA ALA A 181 9.17 8.04 -10.69
C ALA A 181 9.42 8.38 -9.20
N GLY A 182 9.69 7.39 -8.34
CA GLY A 182 9.97 7.60 -6.92
C GLY A 182 8.73 7.83 -6.05
N LYS A 183 7.54 7.51 -6.55
CA LYS A 183 6.28 7.67 -5.82
C LYS A 183 5.90 6.39 -5.08
N VAL A 184 5.23 6.57 -3.95
CA VAL A 184 4.71 5.51 -3.09
C VAL A 184 3.20 5.70 -2.95
N LYS A 185 2.48 4.59 -2.91
CA LYS A 185 1.02 4.58 -2.73
C LYS A 185 0.70 4.68 -1.23
N PHE A 186 0.03 5.74 -0.83
CA PHE A 186 -0.43 5.99 0.55
C PHE A 186 -1.94 6.26 0.51
N GLU A 187 -2.73 5.46 1.23
CA GLU A 187 -4.20 5.56 1.26
C GLU A 187 -4.84 5.62 -0.15
N GLY A 188 -4.31 4.85 -1.10
CA GLY A 188 -4.81 4.80 -2.47
C GLY A 188 -4.34 5.94 -3.39
N GLN A 189 -3.60 6.93 -2.86
CA GLN A 189 -3.02 8.03 -3.65
C GLN A 189 -1.52 7.83 -3.87
N TRP A 190 -1.03 8.20 -5.04
CA TRP A 190 0.40 8.24 -5.31
C TRP A 190 1.00 9.53 -4.81
N LEU A 191 1.90 9.43 -3.84
CA LEU A 191 2.62 10.55 -3.24
C LEU A 191 4.12 10.37 -3.43
N ASP A 192 4.88 11.45 -3.38
CA ASP A 192 6.33 11.35 -3.30
C ASP A 192 6.73 10.68 -1.98
N ALA A 193 7.80 9.88 -1.99
CA ALA A 193 8.23 9.10 -0.83
C ALA A 193 8.40 9.95 0.45
N LYS A 194 8.95 11.17 0.31
CA LYS A 194 9.11 12.12 1.43
C LYS A 194 7.76 12.55 2.01
N THR A 195 6.80 12.86 1.14
CA THR A 195 5.45 13.30 1.52
C THR A 195 4.67 12.16 2.17
N ALA A 196 4.79 10.94 1.64
CA ALA A 196 4.19 9.75 2.25
C ALA A 196 4.76 9.47 3.64
N ALA A 197 6.09 9.54 3.80
CA ALA A 197 6.76 9.36 5.09
C ALA A 197 6.33 10.44 6.11
N GLN A 198 6.20 11.70 5.66
CA GLN A 198 5.72 12.78 6.51
C GLN A 198 4.27 12.53 6.98
N ARG A 199 3.37 12.13 6.08
CA ARG A 199 1.98 11.82 6.46
C ARG A 199 1.89 10.65 7.43
N LEU A 200 2.70 9.61 7.23
CA LEU A 200 2.75 8.47 8.14
C LEU A 200 3.26 8.90 9.52
N ALA A 201 4.31 9.71 9.59
CA ALA A 201 4.80 10.28 10.84
C ALA A 201 3.77 11.19 11.53
N GLU A 202 3.01 11.97 10.77
CA GLU A 202 1.93 12.82 11.30
C GLU A 202 0.77 11.97 11.87
N GLN A 203 0.39 10.89 11.18
CA GLN A 203 -0.63 9.95 11.67
C GLN A 203 -0.17 9.20 12.93
N GLU A 204 1.07 8.73 12.95
CA GLU A 204 1.66 8.10 14.14
C GLU A 204 1.74 9.10 15.29
N ALA A 205 2.16 10.35 15.03
CA ALA A 205 2.19 11.41 16.02
C ALA A 205 0.78 11.74 16.54
N ALA A 206 -0.22 11.79 15.68
CA ALA A 206 -1.61 11.98 16.08
C ALA A 206 -2.11 10.81 16.95
N ARG A 207 -1.77 9.57 16.60
CA ARG A 207 -2.08 8.38 17.39
C ARG A 207 -1.42 8.42 18.77
N MET A 208 -0.13 8.75 18.84
CA MET A 208 0.60 8.86 20.11
C MET A 208 0.02 9.95 21.00
N ARG A 209 -0.33 11.11 20.44
CA ARG A 209 -1.02 12.19 21.17
C ARG A 209 -2.41 11.77 21.66
N ALA A 210 -3.17 11.06 20.84
CA ALA A 210 -4.49 10.54 21.23
C ALA A 210 -4.39 9.51 22.37
N GLN A 211 -3.28 8.76 22.44
CA GLN A 211 -2.96 7.85 23.55
C GLN A 211 -2.41 8.58 24.80
N GLY A 212 -2.27 9.91 24.76
CA GLY A 212 -1.80 10.72 25.88
C GLY A 212 -0.26 10.80 25.99
N PHE A 213 0.48 10.40 24.97
CA PHE A 213 1.93 10.59 24.92
C PHE A 213 2.30 11.97 24.40
N VAL A 214 3.42 12.49 24.87
CA VAL A 214 4.01 13.76 24.46
C VAL A 214 5.40 13.48 23.91
N GLN A 215 5.78 14.20 22.85
CA GLN A 215 7.12 14.09 22.30
C GLN A 215 8.04 15.12 22.97
N GLU A 216 9.10 14.66 23.64
CA GLU A 216 10.13 15.48 24.25
C GLU A 216 11.52 15.03 23.80
N ASP A 217 12.35 15.98 23.36
CA ASP A 217 13.70 15.75 22.83
C ASP A 217 13.78 14.64 21.75
N GLY A 218 12.68 14.45 21.00
CA GLY A 218 12.56 13.47 19.92
C GLY A 218 11.92 12.14 20.32
N GLU A 219 11.76 11.87 21.62
CA GLU A 219 11.19 10.63 22.14
C GLU A 219 9.74 10.79 22.58
N TRP A 220 8.91 9.77 22.31
CA TRP A 220 7.53 9.72 22.80
C TRP A 220 7.50 9.17 24.22
N MET A 221 6.98 9.95 25.14
CA MET A 221 6.93 9.62 26.56
C MET A 221 5.57 9.97 27.16
N SER A 222 5.21 9.29 28.25
CA SER A 222 4.00 9.63 28.99
C SER A 222 4.14 11.05 29.59
N VAL A 223 3.02 11.70 29.90
CA VAL A 223 3.05 13.06 30.49
C VAL A 223 3.89 13.11 31.77
N GLU A 224 3.82 12.06 32.60
CA GLU A 224 4.59 11.95 33.84
C GLU A 224 6.08 11.76 33.55
N ALA A 225 6.45 10.86 32.64
CA ALA A 225 7.83 10.65 32.24
C ALA A 225 8.46 11.92 31.62
N ALA A 226 7.70 12.66 30.79
CA ALA A 226 8.12 13.96 30.26
C ALA A 226 8.36 14.99 31.36
N ARG A 227 7.51 15.02 32.38
CA ARG A 227 7.72 15.89 33.54
C ARG A 227 9.00 15.52 34.30
N GLU A 228 9.23 14.24 34.55
CA GLU A 228 10.45 13.77 35.21
C GLU A 228 11.70 14.06 34.38
N HIS A 229 11.65 13.83 33.07
CA HIS A 229 12.74 14.12 32.15
C HIS A 229 13.13 15.60 32.15
N ARG A 230 12.16 16.53 32.11
CA ARG A 230 12.43 17.98 32.28
C ARG A 230 13.06 18.32 33.63
N LEU A 231 12.60 17.68 34.71
CA LEU A 231 13.17 17.88 36.05
C LEU A 231 14.59 17.34 36.14
N GLU A 232 14.89 16.20 35.51
CA GLU A 232 16.23 15.65 35.45
C GLU A 232 17.17 16.53 34.63
N LYS A 233 16.72 17.01 33.47
CA LYS A 233 17.47 17.94 32.62
C LYS A 233 17.82 19.24 33.36
N THR A 234 16.85 19.81 34.09
CA THR A 234 17.09 21.01 34.91
C THR A 234 18.03 20.72 36.09
N ARG A 235 17.92 19.56 36.74
CA ARG A 235 18.86 19.12 37.79
C ARG A 235 20.28 18.90 37.24
N ALA A 236 20.41 18.33 36.05
CA ALA A 236 21.70 18.12 35.39
C ALA A 236 22.35 19.46 35.03
N ALA A 237 21.58 20.39 34.45
CA ALA A 237 22.05 21.75 34.16
C ALA A 237 22.46 22.50 35.44
N ALA A 238 21.71 22.36 36.53
CA ALA A 238 22.07 22.96 37.82
C ALA A 238 23.36 22.36 38.40
N ARG A 239 23.57 21.04 38.27
CA ARG A 239 24.82 20.37 38.68
C ARG A 239 26.00 20.88 37.87
N GLN A 240 25.86 20.96 36.54
CA GLN A 240 26.91 21.51 35.67
C GLN A 240 27.23 22.97 36.04
N ALA A 241 26.23 23.83 36.19
CA ALA A 241 26.43 25.22 36.57
C ALA A 241 27.10 25.38 37.96
N ALA A 242 26.80 24.49 38.91
CA ALA A 242 27.45 24.47 40.21
C ALA A 242 28.91 23.98 40.13
N GLU A 243 29.21 23.01 39.27
CA GLU A 243 30.58 22.56 38.99
C GLU A 243 31.40 23.63 38.28
N ASP A 244 30.84 24.29 37.27
CA ASP A 244 31.48 25.40 36.56
C ASP A 244 31.81 26.55 37.52
N ARG A 245 30.88 26.88 38.44
CA ARG A 245 31.13 27.87 39.51
C ARG A 245 32.24 27.40 40.46
N ARG A 246 32.24 26.13 40.88
CA ARG A 246 33.31 25.60 41.75
C ARG A 246 34.67 25.65 41.07
N GLN A 247 34.76 25.28 39.79
CA GLN A 247 35.98 25.38 39.00
C GLN A 247 36.42 26.84 38.84
N PHE A 248 35.49 27.75 38.56
CA PHE A 248 35.78 29.18 38.49
C PHE A 248 36.34 29.71 39.81
N GLU A 249 35.70 29.42 40.94
CA GLU A 249 36.18 29.81 42.28
C GLU A 249 37.56 29.21 42.62
N GLN A 250 37.80 27.93 42.28
CA GLN A 250 39.11 27.29 42.49
C GLN A 250 40.21 27.95 41.67
N ASN A 251 39.88 28.38 40.44
CA ASN A 251 40.80 29.00 39.50
C ASN A 251 41.03 30.49 39.77
N LYS A 252 40.32 31.12 40.72
CA LYS A 252 40.58 32.52 41.10
C LYS A 252 41.96 32.67 41.73
N CYS A 253 42.67 33.71 41.31
CA CYS A 253 43.87 34.18 41.98
C CYS A 253 43.52 34.55 43.43
N ARG A 254 44.24 33.97 44.41
CA ARG A 254 43.98 34.19 45.85
C ARG A 254 44.18 35.64 46.28
N ARG A 255 45.08 36.38 45.61
CA ARG A 255 45.46 37.75 45.97
C ARG A 255 44.46 38.81 45.52
N CYS A 256 43.93 38.71 44.30
CA CYS A 256 42.94 39.65 43.75
C CYS A 256 41.50 39.09 43.70
N ASN A 257 41.28 37.87 44.22
CA ASN A 257 40.00 37.18 44.22
C ASN A 257 39.30 37.14 42.85
N GLY A 258 40.06 36.87 41.79
CA GLY A 258 39.49 36.75 40.43
C GLY A 258 39.32 38.04 39.64
N THR A 259 39.54 39.21 40.25
CA THR A 259 39.33 40.51 39.58
C THR A 259 40.44 40.92 38.62
N GLY A 260 41.61 40.27 38.71
CA GLY A 260 42.79 40.60 37.91
C GLY A 260 43.49 41.90 38.28
N THR A 261 42.90 42.74 39.12
CA THR A 261 43.41 44.08 39.47
C THR A 261 43.41 44.27 40.99
N ILE A 262 44.34 45.05 41.51
CA ILE A 262 44.41 45.42 42.93
C ILE A 262 44.31 46.94 43.03
N TYR A 263 43.55 47.44 44.00
CA TYR A 263 43.27 48.87 44.19
C TYR A 263 44.35 49.64 44.98
N PHE A 264 45.48 49.01 45.33
CA PHE A 264 46.38 49.55 46.35
C PHE A 264 47.78 49.79 45.80
N GLU A 265 47.92 50.81 44.96
CA GLU A 265 49.13 51.64 45.05
C GLU A 265 48.72 53.02 45.57
N ILE A 266 48.83 53.21 46.88
CA ILE A 266 48.80 54.54 47.48
C ILE A 266 50.14 55.20 47.15
N ARG A 267 50.22 55.85 45.99
CA ARG A 267 51.35 56.72 45.70
C ARG A 267 51.09 58.06 46.40
N PRO A 268 52.04 58.60 47.19
CA PRO A 268 51.93 59.98 47.60
C PRO A 268 51.83 60.81 46.31
N ALA A 269 50.77 61.61 46.19
CA ALA A 269 50.62 62.53 45.05
C ALA A 269 51.93 63.30 44.88
N PRO A 270 52.40 63.55 43.63
CA PRO A 270 53.66 64.24 43.39
C PRO A 270 53.66 65.55 44.17
N PHE A 271 54.41 65.56 45.28
CA PHE A 271 54.51 66.70 46.15
C PHE A 271 55.29 67.75 45.37
N ALA A 272 54.63 68.85 44.99
CA ALA A 272 55.35 70.00 44.48
C ALA A 272 56.37 70.40 45.55
N ALA A 273 57.66 70.25 45.24
CA ALA A 273 58.74 70.47 46.18
C ALA A 273 58.75 71.94 46.65
N GLY A 274 58.10 72.20 47.78
CA GLY A 274 58.32 73.43 48.53
C GLY A 274 59.73 73.42 49.14
N PRO A 275 60.42 74.57 49.18
CA PRO A 275 61.79 74.62 49.68
C PRO A 275 61.80 74.42 51.21
N ARG A 276 62.56 73.42 51.64
CA ARG A 276 62.98 73.10 53.02
C ARG A 276 61.93 72.40 53.91
N GLY A 277 62.15 71.11 54.15
CA GLY A 277 61.82 70.48 55.44
C GLY A 277 60.65 69.49 55.53
N ALA A 278 60.03 69.05 54.43
CA ALA A 278 58.95 68.05 54.52
C ALA A 278 59.50 66.62 54.66
N SER A 279 59.17 65.95 55.76
CA SER A 279 59.48 64.54 56.02
C SER A 279 58.93 63.66 54.89
N LYS A 280 59.77 62.77 54.35
CA LYS A 280 59.38 61.76 53.35
C LYS A 280 58.14 61.00 53.88
N PRO A 281 57.02 60.96 53.14
CA PRO A 281 55.85 60.23 53.60
C PRO A 281 56.21 58.73 53.75
N PRO A 282 55.70 58.06 54.79
CA PRO A 282 56.02 56.66 55.03
C PRO A 282 55.58 55.80 53.84
N ASP A 283 56.44 54.87 53.43
CA ASP A 283 56.13 53.88 52.41
C ASP A 283 55.13 52.87 53.00
N LEU A 284 53.84 53.06 52.71
CA LEU A 284 52.75 52.23 53.24
C LEU A 284 52.57 50.91 52.46
N ARG A 285 53.67 50.36 51.93
CA ARG A 285 53.75 48.99 51.38
C ARG A 285 53.68 47.96 52.51
N ILE A 286 52.54 47.85 53.21
CA ILE A 286 52.30 46.83 54.23
C ILE A 286 51.05 46.04 53.86
N GLU A 287 51.14 44.71 53.94
CA GLU A 287 50.14 43.70 53.53
C GLU A 287 48.76 43.80 54.23
N LYS A 288 48.59 44.75 55.17
CA LYS A 288 47.29 45.22 55.67
C LYS A 288 47.39 46.72 55.98
N PRO A 289 46.86 47.61 55.13
CA PRO A 289 46.94 49.04 55.42
C PRO A 289 45.94 49.39 56.52
N GLY A 290 46.43 50.02 57.59
CA GLY A 290 45.56 50.80 58.48
C GLY A 290 44.90 51.94 57.70
N LEU A 291 43.76 52.44 58.21
CA LEU A 291 43.06 53.57 57.59
C LEU A 291 44.02 54.76 57.39
N PRO A 292 44.09 55.34 56.17
CA PRO A 292 44.95 56.48 55.92
C PRO A 292 44.54 57.70 56.78
N PRO A 293 45.49 58.56 57.18
CA PRO A 293 45.20 59.82 57.89
C PRO A 293 44.23 60.70 57.10
N ARG A 294 43.35 61.43 57.80
CA ARG A 294 42.23 62.19 57.20
C ARG A 294 42.62 63.27 56.19
N ASP A 295 43.86 63.77 56.23
CA ASP A 295 44.28 64.97 55.50
C ASP A 295 45.23 64.72 54.33
N THR A 296 45.55 63.45 54.01
CA THR A 296 46.45 63.12 52.90
C THR A 296 45.69 62.84 51.59
N LYS A 297 46.04 63.59 50.52
CA LYS A 297 45.53 63.38 49.16
C LYS A 297 46.22 62.17 48.53
N TYR A 298 45.63 60.99 48.70
CA TYR A 298 46.08 59.77 48.03
C TYR A 298 45.26 59.52 46.77
N ALA A 299 45.94 59.25 45.65
CA ALA A 299 45.29 58.71 44.44
C ALA A 299 45.22 57.19 44.56
N ILE A 300 44.05 56.62 44.28
CA ILE A 300 43.84 55.16 44.23
C ILE A 300 43.99 54.77 42.76
N GLU A 301 45.14 54.22 42.37
CA GLU A 301 45.35 53.65 41.04
C GLU A 301 45.14 52.13 41.07
N ARG A 302 44.49 51.60 40.02
CA ARG A 302 44.29 50.15 39.85
C ARG A 302 45.45 49.61 39.04
N ASP A 303 46.22 48.70 39.62
CA ASP A 303 47.29 47.99 38.89
C ASP A 303 46.94 46.50 38.72
N ALA A 304 47.57 45.86 37.73
CA ALA A 304 47.43 44.44 37.48
C ALA A 304 47.94 43.64 38.67
N CYS A 305 47.20 42.62 39.09
CA CYS A 305 47.62 41.77 40.21
C CYS A 305 48.93 41.04 39.85
N PRO A 306 50.01 41.16 40.64
CA PRO A 306 51.32 40.63 40.30
C PRO A 306 51.33 39.10 40.19
N ASP A 307 50.53 38.42 41.02
CA ASP A 307 50.48 36.95 41.06
C ASP A 307 49.77 36.33 39.84
N CYS A 308 48.88 37.07 39.18
CA CYS A 308 48.15 36.59 37.99
C CYS A 308 48.36 37.46 36.75
N ARG A 309 49.21 38.48 36.84
CA ARG A 309 49.55 39.45 35.78
C ARG A 309 48.33 40.03 35.08
N GLY A 310 47.28 40.39 35.82
CA GLY A 310 46.07 40.97 35.23
C GLY A 310 44.97 39.97 34.84
N THR A 311 45.27 38.67 34.77
CA THR A 311 44.31 37.67 34.23
C THR A 311 43.22 37.25 35.21
N GLY A 312 43.40 37.52 36.51
CA GLY A 312 42.49 37.09 37.57
C GLY A 312 42.53 35.58 37.88
N ARG A 313 43.25 34.77 37.08
CA ARG A 313 43.34 33.31 37.24
C ARG A 313 44.63 32.89 37.95
N ARG A 314 44.65 31.72 38.58
CA ARG A 314 45.88 31.12 39.09
C ARG A 314 46.80 30.75 37.92
N GLN A 315 48.08 31.11 38.02
CA GLN A 315 49.16 30.65 37.15
C GLN A 315 49.84 29.43 37.78
#